data_AF-A0A510I7R1-F1
#
_entry.id   AF-A0A510I7R1-F1
#
_cell.length_a   1.000
_cell.length_b   1.000
_cell.length_c   1.000
_cell.angle_alpha   90.00
_cell.angle_beta   90.00
_cell.angle_gamma   90.00
#
_symmetry.space_group_name_H-M   'P 1'
#
loop_
_entity.id
_entity.type
_entity.pdbx_description
1 polymer ?
#
loop_
_entity_poly.entity_id
_entity_poly.type
_entity_poly.pdbx_seq_one_letter_code
_entity_poly.pdbx_strand_id
1 'polypeptide(L)'
;MNIMEHYLLEKLIASDSLIVELSMAFLRLVMEMRTAGNTLYISLTAAFVISALVVWLLRFVAKNVTESYQPGIGFTISSFISYIATFVLVICLFSLQFTEPVVRVVIKGWELALTEDIEWRNSTFLEAYEKVADLRTEDGRSVEDFNGFPHPDLGGSNIPARSDQARFAITDAYLVSAAENFAETMPVLNWILSAKTGNAKSEILSDMERYFEGSQTYELLGAVSIAADKIADELIEQTGRIIIIGTAALLLVWFVLQTLIFALVSWAALRRIKEDFC
;
A
#
# COMPACT_ATOMS: atom_id res chain seq x y z
N MET A 1 1.89 15.61 -13.20
CA MET A 1 0.87 14.67 -12.72
C MET A 1 -0.25 14.65 -13.74
N ASN A 2 -0.54 13.50 -14.35
CA ASN A 2 -1.55 13.36 -15.41
C ASN A 2 -2.96 13.29 -14.79
N ILE A 3 -4.01 13.68 -15.52
CA ILE A 3 -5.41 13.68 -15.06
C ILE A 3 -5.82 12.29 -14.52
N MET A 4 -5.29 11.22 -15.13
CA MET A 4 -5.53 9.85 -14.70
C MET A 4 -4.83 9.50 -13.38
N GLU A 5 -3.65 10.06 -13.10
CA GLU A 5 -2.97 9.86 -11.81
C GLU A 5 -3.74 10.50 -10.67
N HIS A 6 -4.28 11.71 -10.90
CA HIS A 6 -5.06 12.44 -9.91
C HIS A 6 -6.39 11.75 -9.61
N TYR A 7 -7.11 11.31 -10.65
CA TYR A 7 -8.34 10.52 -10.51
C TYR A 7 -8.12 9.21 -9.75
N LEU A 8 -6.99 8.54 -10.04
CA LEU A 8 -6.64 7.31 -9.34
C LEU A 8 -6.30 7.58 -7.87
N LEU A 9 -5.72 8.73 -7.55
CA LEU A 9 -5.38 9.10 -6.19
C LEU A 9 -6.64 9.41 -5.37
N GLU A 10 -7.56 10.20 -5.93
CA GLU A 10 -8.85 10.55 -5.33
C GLU A 10 -9.71 9.31 -5.05
N LYS A 11 -9.77 8.37 -6.01
CA LYS A 11 -10.51 7.11 -5.84
C LYS A 11 -9.85 6.11 -4.88
N LEU A 12 -8.53 6.15 -4.74
CA LEU A 12 -7.81 5.31 -3.77
C LEU A 12 -8.12 5.78 -2.34
N ILE A 13 -8.16 7.10 -2.13
CA ILE A 13 -8.41 7.72 -0.82
C ILE A 13 -9.89 7.57 -0.41
N ALA A 14 -10.83 7.63 -1.36
CA ALA A 14 -12.26 7.59 -1.08
C ALA A 14 -12.88 6.16 -1.07
N SER A 15 -12.06 5.11 -1.13
CA SER A 15 -12.53 3.73 -1.32
C SER A 15 -12.49 2.92 -0.02
N ASP A 16 -13.64 2.58 0.55
CA ASP A 16 -13.75 1.60 1.65
C ASP A 16 -13.54 0.12 1.21
N SER A 17 -13.23 -0.12 -0.06
CA SER A 17 -13.12 -1.48 -0.61
C SER A 17 -11.67 -1.88 -0.87
N LEU A 18 -11.19 -2.85 -0.10
CA LEU A 18 -9.90 -3.52 -0.28
C LEU A 18 -9.69 -4.00 -1.73
N ILE A 19 -10.75 -4.44 -2.42
CA ILE A 19 -10.67 -4.88 -3.83
C ILE A 19 -10.32 -3.71 -4.75
N VAL A 20 -10.92 -2.55 -4.51
CA VAL A 20 -10.66 -1.34 -5.30
C VAL A 20 -9.23 -0.88 -5.05
N GLU A 21 -8.78 -0.80 -3.79
CA GLU A 21 -7.39 -0.47 -3.45
C GLU A 21 -6.38 -1.39 -4.14
N LEU A 22 -6.57 -2.72 -4.05
CA LEU A 22 -5.69 -3.69 -4.70
C LEU A 22 -5.70 -3.55 -6.24
N SER A 23 -6.86 -3.29 -6.84
CA SER A 23 -6.97 -3.10 -8.29
C SER A 23 -6.25 -1.83 -8.76
N MET A 24 -6.29 -0.77 -7.94
CA MET A 24 -5.68 0.52 -8.21
C MET A 24 -4.17 0.46 -8.03
N ALA A 25 -3.70 -0.22 -6.98
CA ALA A 25 -2.29 -0.54 -6.78
C ALA A 25 -1.75 -1.36 -7.95
N PHE A 26 -2.49 -2.39 -8.39
CA PHE A 26 -2.13 -3.19 -9.56
C PHE A 26 -2.03 -2.34 -10.85
N LEU A 27 -3.01 -1.49 -11.10
CA LEU A 27 -3.00 -0.57 -12.25
C LEU A 27 -1.79 0.36 -12.22
N ARG A 28 -1.43 0.90 -11.06
CA ARG A 28 -0.22 1.73 -10.88
C ARG A 28 1.06 0.94 -11.18
N LEU A 29 1.18 -0.28 -10.68
CA LEU A 29 2.34 -1.13 -10.99
C LEU A 29 2.45 -1.44 -12.49
N VAL A 30 1.32 -1.65 -13.18
CA VAL A 30 1.32 -1.89 -14.64
C VAL A 30 1.65 -0.62 -15.42
N MET A 31 1.18 0.56 -14.97
CA MET A 31 1.56 1.83 -15.58
C MET A 31 3.05 2.11 -15.42
N GLU A 32 3.63 1.83 -14.25
CA GLU A 32 5.06 2.00 -14.01
C GLU A 32 5.90 0.99 -14.81
N MET A 33 5.40 -0.24 -14.97
CA MET A 33 6.01 -1.22 -15.87
C MET A 33 5.99 -0.75 -17.34
N ARG A 34 4.98 0.03 -17.75
CA ARG A 34 4.88 0.63 -19.08
C ARG A 34 5.89 1.77 -19.26
N THR A 35 6.09 2.61 -18.25
CA THR A 35 7.06 3.72 -18.30
C THR A 35 8.50 3.19 -18.35
N ALA A 36 8.76 2.01 -17.77
CA ALA A 36 10.05 1.32 -17.78
C ALA A 36 10.45 0.67 -19.13
N GLY A 37 9.74 0.95 -20.23
CA GLY A 37 10.14 0.57 -21.58
C GLY A 37 9.82 -0.89 -21.95
N ASN A 38 10.84 -1.71 -22.19
CA ASN A 38 10.67 -3.05 -22.79
C ASN A 38 10.08 -4.10 -21.83
N THR A 39 10.09 -3.84 -20.53
CA THR A 39 9.66 -4.80 -19.50
C THR A 39 8.20 -5.22 -19.68
N LEU A 40 7.32 -4.30 -20.10
CA LEU A 40 5.93 -4.62 -20.39
C LEU A 40 5.77 -5.60 -21.57
N TYR A 41 6.60 -5.47 -22.62
CA TYR A 41 6.54 -6.39 -23.76
C TYR A 41 7.08 -7.77 -23.42
N ILE A 42 8.12 -7.82 -22.59
CA ILE A 42 8.69 -9.08 -22.07
C ILE A 42 7.66 -9.77 -21.18
N SER A 43 7.02 -9.05 -20.25
CA SER A 43 6.02 -9.62 -19.35
C SER A 43 4.79 -10.11 -20.08
N LEU A 44 4.31 -9.37 -21.10
CA LEU A 44 3.22 -9.82 -21.96
C LEU A 44 3.59 -11.11 -22.69
N THR A 45 4.77 -11.16 -23.30
CA THR A 45 5.23 -12.34 -24.04
C THR A 45 5.37 -13.55 -23.11
N ALA A 46 5.97 -13.36 -21.93
CA ALA A 46 6.05 -14.39 -20.90
C ALA A 46 4.65 -14.86 -20.47
N ALA A 47 3.72 -13.94 -20.25
CA ALA A 47 2.35 -14.25 -19.86
C ALA A 47 1.63 -15.08 -20.94
N PHE A 48 1.76 -14.73 -22.22
CA PHE A 48 1.22 -15.53 -23.32
C PHE A 48 1.80 -16.95 -23.36
N VAL A 49 3.13 -17.07 -23.29
CA VAL A 49 3.83 -18.36 -23.37
C VAL A 49 3.49 -19.26 -22.18
N ILE A 50 3.58 -18.74 -20.95
CA ILE A 50 3.33 -19.50 -19.73
C ILE A 50 1.86 -19.92 -19.65
N SER A 51 0.91 -19.03 -19.95
CA SER A 51 -0.51 -19.37 -19.95
C SER A 51 -0.86 -20.43 -21.00
N ALA A 52 -0.27 -20.35 -22.20
CA ALA A 52 -0.43 -21.39 -23.21
C ALA A 52 0.13 -22.74 -22.74
N LEU A 53 1.28 -22.73 -22.04
CA LEU A 53 1.90 -23.94 -21.49
C LEU A 53 1.03 -24.57 -20.40
N VAL A 54 0.41 -23.78 -19.51
CA VAL A 54 -0.50 -24.29 -18.48
C VAL A 54 -1.74 -24.94 -19.09
N VAL A 55 -2.35 -24.33 -20.10
CA VAL A 55 -3.48 -24.94 -20.83
C VAL A 55 -3.06 -26.20 -21.57
N TRP A 56 -1.86 -26.22 -22.15
CA TRP A 56 -1.30 -27.41 -22.77
C TRP A 56 -1.12 -28.55 -21.75
N LEU A 57 -0.62 -28.25 -20.55
CA LEU A 57 -0.52 -29.22 -19.45
C LEU A 57 -1.89 -29.73 -19.01
N LEU A 58 -2.90 -28.86 -18.88
CA LEU A 58 -4.28 -29.26 -18.60
C LEU A 58 -4.80 -30.29 -19.62
N ARG A 59 -4.56 -30.02 -20.91
CA ARG A 59 -4.94 -30.93 -21.99
C ARG A 59 -4.18 -32.25 -21.92
N PHE A 60 -2.88 -32.21 -21.62
CA PHE A 60 -2.05 -33.41 -21.48
C PHE A 60 -2.54 -34.30 -20.32
N VAL A 61 -2.83 -33.71 -19.16
CA VAL A 61 -3.38 -34.43 -18.00
C VAL A 61 -4.74 -35.04 -18.34
N ALA A 62 -5.66 -34.27 -18.93
CA ALA A 62 -6.98 -34.77 -19.31
C ALA A 62 -6.90 -35.94 -20.30
N LYS A 63 -5.97 -35.89 -21.27
CA LYS A 63 -5.76 -36.97 -22.23
C LYS A 63 -5.17 -38.23 -21.58
N ASN A 64 -4.27 -38.10 -20.60
CA ASN A 64 -3.71 -39.25 -19.89
C ASN A 64 -4.73 -39.94 -18.98
N VAL A 65 -5.72 -39.20 -18.46
CA VAL A 65 -6.79 -39.79 -17.65
C VAL A 65 -7.77 -40.60 -18.51
N THR A 66 -7.94 -40.26 -19.79
CA THR A 66 -8.81 -41.03 -20.69
C THR A 66 -8.39 -40.86 -22.15
N GLU A 67 -7.98 -41.96 -22.80
CA GLU A 67 -7.58 -41.94 -24.23
C GLU A 67 -8.71 -41.44 -25.16
N SER A 68 -9.97 -41.55 -24.73
CA SER A 68 -11.18 -41.13 -25.45
C SER A 68 -11.73 -39.76 -25.04
N TYR A 69 -11.00 -38.96 -24.24
CA TYR A 69 -11.52 -37.67 -23.76
C TYR A 69 -11.77 -36.70 -24.93
N GLN A 70 -13.05 -36.47 -25.24
CA GLN A 70 -13.46 -35.38 -26.14
C GLN A 70 -13.69 -34.11 -25.31
N PRO A 71 -13.01 -33.00 -25.61
CA PRO A 71 -13.14 -31.75 -24.87
C PRO A 71 -14.57 -31.20 -25.00
N GLY A 72 -15.32 -31.25 -23.89
CA GLY A 72 -16.65 -30.64 -23.79
C GLY A 72 -16.60 -29.16 -23.40
N ILE A 73 -17.77 -28.51 -23.32
CA ILE A 73 -17.90 -27.09 -22.97
C ILE A 73 -17.21 -26.77 -21.63
N GLY A 74 -17.32 -27.64 -20.63
CA GLY A 74 -16.66 -27.48 -19.33
C GLY A 74 -15.14 -27.38 -19.43
N PHE A 75 -14.52 -28.20 -20.28
CA PHE A 75 -13.07 -28.13 -20.51
C PHE A 75 -12.63 -26.80 -21.12
N THR A 76 -13.40 -26.29 -22.08
CA THR A 76 -13.12 -25.01 -22.73
C THR A 76 -13.21 -23.85 -21.75
N ILE A 77 -14.27 -23.80 -20.93
CA ILE A 77 -14.45 -22.75 -19.91
C ILE A 77 -13.33 -22.82 -18.87
N SER A 78 -13.03 -24.00 -18.33
CA SER A 78 -11.96 -24.20 -17.36
C SER A 78 -10.58 -23.83 -17.91
N SER A 79 -10.29 -24.18 -19.16
CA SER A 79 -9.03 -23.83 -19.82
C SER A 79 -8.91 -22.32 -20.04
N PHE A 80 -10.01 -21.66 -20.41
CA PHE A 80 -10.04 -20.21 -20.58
C PHE A 80 -9.83 -19.46 -19.27
N ILE A 81 -10.48 -19.88 -18.18
CA ILE A 81 -10.28 -19.31 -16.85
C ILE A 81 -8.83 -19.52 -16.39
N SER A 82 -8.29 -20.74 -16.55
CA SER A 82 -6.91 -21.04 -16.20
C SER A 82 -5.91 -20.18 -16.99
N TYR A 83 -6.17 -19.97 -18.27
CA TYR A 83 -5.37 -19.11 -19.13
C TYR A 83 -5.36 -17.66 -18.63
N ILE A 84 -6.53 -17.07 -18.40
CA ILE A 84 -6.65 -15.69 -17.91
C ILE A 84 -6.00 -15.55 -16.54
N ALA A 85 -6.26 -16.47 -15.62
CA ALA A 85 -5.69 -16.42 -14.27
C ALA A 85 -4.17 -16.49 -14.29
N THR A 86 -3.59 -17.35 -15.13
CA THR A 86 -2.13 -17.45 -15.29
C THR A 86 -1.56 -16.21 -15.98
N PHE A 87 -2.29 -15.66 -16.96
CA PHE A 87 -1.86 -14.47 -17.68
C PHE A 87 -1.77 -13.27 -16.74
N VAL A 88 -2.82 -13.06 -15.94
CA VAL A 88 -2.86 -12.02 -14.91
C VAL A 88 -1.79 -12.26 -13.85
N LEU A 89 -1.62 -13.49 -13.37
CA LEU A 89 -0.56 -13.83 -12.40
C LEU A 89 0.82 -13.40 -12.91
N VAL A 90 1.20 -13.79 -14.14
CA VAL A 90 2.52 -13.47 -14.68
C VAL A 90 2.71 -11.97 -14.76
N ILE A 91 1.70 -11.22 -15.23
CA ILE A 91 1.76 -9.75 -15.23
C ILE A 91 1.94 -9.20 -13.82
N CYS A 92 1.19 -9.69 -12.83
CA CYS A 92 1.34 -9.27 -11.43
C CYS A 92 2.74 -9.53 -10.90
N LEU A 93 3.32 -10.70 -11.18
CA LEU A 93 4.66 -11.05 -10.70
C LEU A 93 5.75 -10.14 -11.27
N PHE A 94 5.65 -9.80 -12.55
CA PHE A 94 6.55 -8.81 -13.16
C PHE A 94 6.30 -7.40 -12.61
N SER A 95 5.04 -7.04 -12.38
CA SER A 95 4.68 -5.70 -11.91
C SER A 95 5.14 -5.42 -10.47
N LEU A 96 5.26 -6.45 -9.62
CA LEU A 96 5.79 -6.33 -8.25
C LEU A 96 7.21 -5.74 -8.19
N GLN A 97 8.02 -5.85 -9.25
CA GLN A 97 9.35 -5.22 -9.28
C GLN A 97 9.29 -3.69 -9.21
N PHE A 98 8.13 -3.10 -9.55
CA PHE A 98 7.87 -1.66 -9.51
C PHE A 98 7.21 -1.23 -8.20
N THR A 99 7.27 -2.05 -7.15
CA THR A 99 6.68 -1.71 -5.85
C THR A 99 7.30 -0.45 -5.25
N GLU A 100 8.63 -0.28 -5.33
CA GLU A 100 9.33 0.90 -4.78
C GLU A 100 8.82 2.23 -5.36
N PRO A 101 8.84 2.46 -6.70
CA PRO A 101 8.34 3.71 -7.25
C PRO A 101 6.85 3.92 -6.96
N VAL A 102 6.04 2.85 -6.96
CA VAL A 102 4.61 2.96 -6.62
C VAL A 102 4.40 3.37 -5.17
N VAL A 103 5.15 2.82 -4.22
CA VAL A 103 5.11 3.21 -2.80
C VAL A 103 5.41 4.70 -2.66
N ARG A 104 6.48 5.21 -3.29
CA ARG A 104 6.81 6.65 -3.24
C ARG A 104 5.65 7.53 -3.75
N VAL A 105 5.03 7.15 -4.86
CA VAL A 105 3.90 7.92 -5.44
C VAL A 105 2.65 7.84 -4.56
N VAL A 106 2.37 6.69 -3.94
CA VAL A 106 1.25 6.53 -3.02
C VAL A 106 1.44 7.37 -1.76
N ILE A 107 2.63 7.34 -1.15
CA ILE A 107 2.92 8.13 0.05
C ILE A 107 2.88 9.63 -0.23
N LYS A 108 3.44 10.10 -1.34
CA LYS A 108 3.30 11.51 -1.75
C LYS A 108 1.85 11.92 -2.00
N GLY A 109 1.07 11.00 -2.55
CA GLY A 109 -0.35 11.22 -2.76
C GLY A 109 -1.11 11.38 -1.44
N TRP A 110 -0.79 10.54 -0.46
CA TRP A 110 -1.33 10.64 0.89
C TRP A 110 -0.87 11.92 1.60
N GLU A 111 0.40 12.29 1.53
CA GLU A 111 0.94 13.55 2.09
C GLU A 111 0.17 14.77 1.57
N LEU A 112 -0.08 14.83 0.26
CA LEU A 112 -0.84 15.91 -0.36
C LEU A 112 -2.29 15.92 0.16
N ALA A 113 -2.93 14.76 0.22
CA ALA A 113 -4.30 14.65 0.70
C ALA A 113 -4.43 15.06 2.17
N LEU A 114 -3.48 14.65 3.01
CA LEU A 114 -3.42 15.01 4.42
C LEU A 114 -3.22 16.53 4.62
N THR A 115 -2.39 17.15 3.79
CA THR A 115 -2.14 18.60 3.84
C THR A 115 -3.38 19.41 3.43
N GLU A 116 -4.21 18.86 2.54
CA GLU A 116 -5.48 19.47 2.12
C GLU A 116 -6.64 19.21 3.11
N ASP A 117 -6.49 18.25 4.03
CA ASP A 117 -7.50 17.93 5.05
C ASP A 117 -7.59 19.04 6.12
N ILE A 118 -8.66 19.82 6.04
CA ILE A 118 -8.93 20.95 6.95
C ILE A 118 -9.28 20.45 8.35
N GLU A 119 -10.02 19.34 8.46
CA GLU A 119 -10.46 18.80 9.75
C GLU A 119 -9.27 18.28 10.54
N TRP A 120 -8.45 17.44 9.91
CA TRP A 120 -7.20 16.93 10.48
C TRP A 120 -6.25 18.05 10.86
N ARG A 121 -6.08 19.08 10.01
CA ARG A 121 -5.22 20.22 10.31
C ARG A 121 -5.67 20.99 11.54
N ASN A 122 -6.97 21.23 11.69
CA ASN A 122 -7.51 21.99 12.80
C ASN A 122 -7.42 21.20 14.11
N SER A 123 -7.73 19.91 14.09
CA SER A 123 -7.63 19.04 15.28
C SER A 123 -6.17 18.89 15.73
N THR A 124 -5.26 18.66 14.79
CA THR A 124 -3.82 18.53 15.08
C THR A 124 -3.22 19.84 15.59
N PHE A 125 -3.64 20.98 15.03
CA PHE A 125 -3.21 22.29 15.52
C PHE A 125 -3.67 22.55 16.96
N LEU A 126 -4.91 22.16 17.28
CA LEU A 126 -5.44 22.26 18.64
C LEU A 126 -4.65 21.37 19.61
N GLU A 127 -4.44 20.10 19.27
CA GLU A 127 -3.66 19.18 20.11
C GLU A 127 -2.22 19.69 20.32
N ALA A 128 -1.57 20.19 19.26
CA ALA A 128 -0.24 20.76 19.36
C ALA A 128 -0.22 21.99 20.29
N TYR A 129 -1.22 22.87 20.20
CA TYR A 129 -1.36 24.02 21.09
C TYR A 129 -1.51 23.58 22.55
N GLU A 130 -2.40 22.63 22.82
CA GLU A 130 -2.65 22.11 24.18
C GLU A 130 -1.40 21.45 24.77
N LYS A 131 -0.69 20.61 23.99
CA LYS A 131 0.57 19.99 24.43
C LYS A 131 1.61 21.03 24.82
N VAL A 132 1.78 22.11 24.06
CA VAL A 132 2.70 23.20 24.42
C VAL A 132 2.20 23.95 25.65
N ALA A 133 0.90 24.17 25.76
CA ALA A 133 0.28 24.87 26.90
C ALA A 133 0.41 24.08 28.21
N ASP A 134 0.55 22.76 28.14
CA ASP A 134 0.75 21.88 29.27
C ASP A 134 2.22 21.71 29.69
N LEU A 135 3.18 22.15 28.86
CA LEU A 135 4.60 22.09 29.23
C LEU A 135 4.88 22.99 30.45
N ARG A 136 5.59 22.42 31.43
CA ARG A 136 6.01 23.11 32.66
C ARG A 136 7.52 22.95 32.85
N THR A 137 8.16 24.03 33.29
CA THR A 137 9.53 24.03 33.81
C THR A 137 9.58 23.33 35.17
N GLU A 138 10.78 22.97 35.66
CA GLU A 138 10.96 22.32 36.97
C GLU A 138 10.38 23.15 38.13
N ASP A 139 10.30 24.47 37.96
CA ASP A 139 9.67 25.40 38.92
C ASP A 139 8.13 25.46 38.82
N GLY A 140 7.51 24.65 37.95
CA GLY A 140 6.06 24.62 37.72
C GLY A 140 5.51 25.78 36.87
N ARG A 141 6.37 26.61 36.27
CA ARG A 141 5.96 27.71 35.37
C ARG A 141 5.80 27.22 33.94
N SER A 142 4.89 27.83 33.18
CA SER A 142 4.75 27.55 31.73
C SER A 142 6.08 27.74 31.01
N VAL A 143 6.41 26.81 30.13
CA VAL A 143 7.64 26.87 29.31
C VAL A 143 7.54 27.99 28.27
N GLU A 144 6.35 28.21 27.71
CA GLU A 144 6.09 29.25 26.72
C GLU A 144 5.21 30.37 27.28
N ASP A 145 5.38 31.56 26.69
CA ASP A 145 4.50 32.71 26.90
C ASP A 145 3.41 32.75 25.82
N PHE A 146 2.16 32.59 26.25
CA PHE A 146 0.97 32.59 25.38
C PHE A 146 0.38 33.99 25.17
N ASN A 147 0.99 35.06 25.70
CA ASN A 147 0.53 36.41 25.45
C ASN A 147 0.60 36.75 23.95
N GLY A 148 -0.56 37.02 23.34
CA GLY A 148 -0.68 37.27 21.90
C GLY A 148 -0.90 36.02 21.06
N PHE A 149 -0.99 34.84 21.68
CA PHE A 149 -1.30 33.56 21.07
C PHE A 149 -2.61 33.04 21.67
N PRO A 150 -3.77 33.58 21.27
CA PRO A 150 -5.06 33.13 21.81
C PRO A 150 -5.32 31.67 21.45
N HIS A 151 -6.16 31.00 22.25
CA HIS A 151 -6.57 29.62 22.00
C HIS A 151 -7.18 29.46 20.59
N PRO A 152 -7.01 28.31 19.91
CA PRO A 152 -7.59 28.07 18.59
C PRO A 152 -9.11 28.28 18.53
N ASP A 153 -9.84 27.88 19.57
CA ASP A 153 -11.31 28.11 19.69
C ASP A 153 -11.69 29.60 19.74
N LEU A 154 -10.76 30.48 20.10
CA LEU A 154 -10.92 31.94 20.12
C LEU A 154 -10.42 32.59 18.82
N GLY A 155 -10.11 31.81 17.78
CA GLY A 155 -9.59 32.28 16.50
C GLY A 155 -8.07 32.44 16.47
N GLY A 156 -7.35 31.81 17.39
CA GLY A 156 -5.88 31.75 17.35
C GLY A 156 -5.37 30.89 16.20
N SER A 157 -4.29 31.35 15.55
CA SER A 157 -3.69 30.68 14.39
C SER A 157 -2.19 30.40 14.54
N ASN A 158 -1.61 30.72 15.70
CA ASN A 158 -0.18 30.54 15.96
C ASN A 158 0.04 29.86 17.31
N ILE A 159 1.08 29.02 17.39
CA ILE A 159 1.55 28.38 18.63
C ILE A 159 2.91 29.00 18.97
N PRO A 160 3.16 29.42 20.23
CA PRO A 160 4.48 29.86 20.65
C PRO A 160 5.47 28.69 20.63
N ALA A 161 6.63 28.86 19.98
CA ALA A 161 7.61 27.80 19.76
C ALA A 161 9.05 28.28 20.00
N ARG A 162 9.29 29.06 21.08
CA ARG A 162 10.61 29.66 21.34
C ARG A 162 11.60 28.64 21.93
N SER A 163 11.13 27.80 22.83
CA SER A 163 11.90 26.73 23.47
C SER A 163 12.03 25.50 22.57
N ASP A 164 13.06 24.70 22.83
CA ASP A 164 13.24 23.41 22.16
C ASP A 164 12.13 22.42 22.57
N GLN A 165 11.69 22.47 23.83
CA GLN A 165 10.59 21.63 24.34
C GLN A 165 9.26 21.91 23.63
N ALA A 166 8.92 23.17 23.38
CA ALA A 166 7.71 23.53 22.64
C ALA A 166 7.79 23.08 21.18
N ARG A 167 8.94 23.29 20.52
CA ARG A 167 9.18 22.80 19.16
C ARG A 167 9.03 21.28 19.09
N PHE A 168 9.59 20.55 20.05
CA PHE A 168 9.44 19.10 20.14
C PHE A 168 7.98 18.68 20.33
N ALA A 169 7.25 19.32 21.24
CA ALA A 169 5.85 18.99 21.51
C ALA A 169 4.92 19.24 20.31
N ILE A 170 5.13 20.34 19.57
CA ILE A 170 4.40 20.62 18.33
C ILE A 170 4.65 19.50 17.33
N THR A 171 5.90 19.13 17.14
CA THR A 171 6.30 18.12 16.16
C THR A 171 5.80 16.74 16.52
N ASP A 172 5.89 16.37 17.79
CA ASP A 172 5.31 15.13 18.30
C ASP A 172 3.81 15.08 17.99
N ALA A 173 3.04 16.15 18.25
CA ALA A 173 1.63 16.19 17.90
C ALA A 173 1.37 15.96 16.41
N TYR A 174 2.06 16.68 15.53
CA TYR A 174 1.90 16.53 14.08
C TYR A 174 2.31 15.14 13.58
N LEU A 175 3.37 14.56 14.14
CA LEU A 175 3.84 13.23 13.77
C LEU A 175 2.91 12.13 14.24
N VAL A 176 2.47 12.20 15.50
CA VAL A 176 1.52 11.27 16.09
C VAL A 176 0.24 11.26 15.27
N SER A 177 -0.30 12.45 15.01
CA SER A 177 -1.53 12.63 14.25
C SER A 177 -1.39 12.18 12.79
N ALA A 178 -0.26 12.46 12.13
CA ALA A 178 0.01 11.97 10.78
C ALA A 178 0.14 10.44 10.74
N ALA A 179 0.82 9.83 11.71
CA ALA A 179 0.94 8.37 11.80
C ALA A 179 -0.41 7.69 12.07
N GLU A 180 -1.27 8.29 12.89
CA GLU A 180 -2.62 7.82 13.16
C GLU A 180 -3.51 7.93 11.91
N ASN A 181 -3.50 9.08 11.24
CA ASN A 181 -4.19 9.24 9.95
C ASN A 181 -3.69 8.23 8.91
N PHE A 182 -2.38 7.99 8.83
CA PHE A 182 -1.81 6.97 7.94
C PHE A 182 -2.31 5.57 8.29
N ALA A 183 -2.39 5.23 9.57
CA ALA A 183 -2.89 3.94 10.04
C ALA A 183 -4.37 3.72 9.68
N GLU A 184 -5.17 4.79 9.71
CA GLU A 184 -6.59 4.77 9.35
C GLU A 184 -6.81 4.72 7.83
N THR A 185 -6.11 5.56 7.07
CA THR A 185 -6.31 5.71 5.62
C THR A 185 -5.56 4.68 4.78
N MET A 186 -4.48 4.09 5.31
CA MET A 186 -3.61 3.14 4.62
C MET A 186 -3.38 1.87 5.45
N PRO A 187 -4.44 1.12 5.82
CA PRO A 187 -4.36 0.04 6.80
C PRO A 187 -3.42 -1.09 6.36
N VAL A 188 -3.38 -1.41 5.06
CA VAL A 188 -2.50 -2.46 4.52
C VAL A 188 -1.02 -2.07 4.61
N LEU A 189 -0.68 -0.82 4.28
CA LEU A 189 0.70 -0.33 4.35
C LEU A 189 1.16 -0.16 5.81
N ASN A 190 0.27 0.30 6.69
CA ASN A 190 0.54 0.38 8.12
C ASN A 190 0.78 -1.00 8.75
N TRP A 191 0.01 -2.02 8.34
CA TRP A 191 0.25 -3.40 8.76
C TRP A 191 1.63 -3.90 8.33
N ILE A 192 2.08 -3.56 7.12
CA ILE A 192 3.43 -3.88 6.65
C ILE A 192 4.48 -3.18 7.53
N LEU A 193 4.34 -1.87 7.75
CA LEU A 193 5.27 -1.07 8.56
C LEU A 193 5.43 -1.60 9.98
N SER A 194 4.31 -1.86 10.65
CA SER A 194 4.28 -2.34 12.04
C SER A 194 4.93 -3.72 12.23
N ALA A 195 4.99 -4.55 11.18
CA ALA A 195 5.54 -5.91 11.25
C ALA A 195 7.08 -6.00 11.38
N LYS A 196 7.82 -4.88 11.28
CA LYS A 196 9.27 -4.82 11.50
C LYS A 196 9.63 -3.97 12.72
N THR A 197 9.01 -2.80 12.84
CA THR A 197 9.45 -1.80 13.81
C THR A 197 8.92 -2.06 15.21
N GLY A 198 7.87 -2.87 15.40
CA GLY A 198 7.27 -3.17 16.71
C GLY A 198 6.62 -1.96 17.40
N ASN A 199 7.09 -0.76 17.08
CA ASN A 199 6.56 0.56 17.39
C ASN A 199 7.23 1.60 16.45
N ALA A 200 6.85 1.65 15.16
CA ALA A 200 7.36 2.62 14.16
C ALA A 200 7.39 4.06 14.70
N LYS A 201 6.41 4.39 15.54
CA LYS A 201 6.26 5.65 16.25
C LYS A 201 7.51 6.05 17.03
N SER A 202 8.13 5.14 17.80
CA SER A 202 9.26 5.50 18.67
C SER A 202 10.59 5.70 17.92
N GLU A 203 10.85 4.95 16.84
CA GLU A 203 12.05 5.14 16.02
C GLU A 203 11.95 6.40 15.15
N ILE A 204 10.77 6.66 14.57
CA ILE A 204 10.51 7.90 13.82
C ILE A 204 10.66 9.12 14.73
N LEU A 205 10.14 9.06 15.96
CA LEU A 205 10.30 10.13 16.95
C LEU A 205 11.78 10.34 17.33
N SER A 206 12.55 9.26 17.57
CA SER A 206 13.95 9.37 17.98
C SER A 206 14.88 9.89 16.87
N ASP A 207 14.68 9.47 15.62
CA ASP A 207 15.46 9.97 14.48
C ASP A 207 15.13 11.44 14.18
N MET A 208 13.89 11.86 14.41
CA MET A 208 13.48 13.24 14.23
C MET A 208 13.98 14.15 15.35
N GLU A 209 14.00 13.68 16.60
CA GLU A 209 14.66 14.38 17.72
C GLU A 209 16.11 14.74 17.37
N ARG A 210 16.84 13.79 16.76
CA ARG A 210 18.22 13.98 16.27
C ARG A 210 18.33 14.91 15.06
N TYR A 211 17.34 14.93 14.16
CA TYR A 211 17.30 15.84 13.01
C TYR A 211 17.05 17.29 13.44
N PHE A 212 16.19 17.49 14.45
CA PHE A 212 15.79 18.82 14.90
C PHE A 212 16.76 19.49 15.87
N GLU A 213 17.66 18.74 16.52
CA GLU A 213 18.82 19.30 17.26
C GLU A 213 19.71 20.21 16.39
N GLY A 214 19.67 20.07 15.06
CA GLY A 214 20.52 20.82 14.12
C GLY A 214 19.90 22.02 13.39
N SER A 215 18.59 22.27 13.51
CA SER A 215 17.89 23.28 12.68
C SER A 215 17.19 24.37 13.50
N GLN A 216 17.40 25.65 13.14
CA GLN A 216 16.87 26.80 13.90
C GLN A 216 15.55 27.37 13.38
N THR A 217 15.00 26.86 12.28
CA THR A 217 13.77 27.38 11.67
C THR A 217 12.77 26.26 11.43
N TYR A 218 11.65 26.34 12.13
CA TYR A 218 10.53 25.41 12.05
C TYR A 218 9.48 25.95 11.10
N GLU A 219 9.33 25.32 9.92
CA GLU A 219 8.14 25.51 9.08
C GLU A 219 7.23 24.30 9.28
N LEU A 220 6.01 24.54 9.76
CA LEU A 220 5.00 23.53 10.10
C LEU A 220 4.69 22.57 8.93
N LEU A 221 4.71 23.09 7.70
CA LEU A 221 4.56 22.30 6.47
C LEU A 221 5.71 21.29 6.25
N GLY A 222 6.90 21.59 6.78
CA GLY A 222 8.04 20.67 6.73
C GLY A 222 7.82 19.43 7.59
N ALA A 223 7.09 19.52 8.70
CA ALA A 223 6.90 18.37 9.61
C ALA A 223 6.13 17.22 8.95
N VAL A 224 5.05 17.54 8.22
CA VAL A 224 4.25 16.55 7.47
C VAL A 224 5.07 15.91 6.35
N SER A 225 5.84 16.72 5.63
CA SER A 225 6.69 16.24 4.53
C SER A 225 7.80 15.33 5.03
N ILE A 226 8.45 15.68 6.15
CA ILE A 226 9.47 14.84 6.78
C ILE A 226 8.87 13.52 7.28
N ALA A 227 7.67 13.56 7.86
CA ALA A 227 6.95 12.35 8.28
C ALA A 227 6.66 11.43 7.08
N ALA A 228 6.16 12.00 5.98
CA ALA A 228 5.87 11.28 4.76
C ALA A 228 7.13 10.67 4.13
N ASP A 229 8.24 11.42 4.05
CA ASP A 229 9.51 10.92 3.53
C ASP A 229 10.05 9.77 4.39
N LYS A 230 9.98 9.88 5.72
CA LYS A 230 10.44 8.81 6.63
C LYS A 230 9.57 7.56 6.53
N ILE A 231 8.23 7.71 6.46
CA ILE A 231 7.30 6.61 6.23
C ILE A 231 7.59 5.93 4.88
N ALA A 232 7.84 6.72 3.84
CA ALA A 232 8.21 6.20 2.52
C ALA A 232 9.51 5.40 2.58
N ASP A 233 10.56 5.94 3.18
CA ASP A 233 11.86 5.28 3.26
C ASP A 233 11.78 3.96 4.04
N GLU A 234 11.02 3.90 5.15
CA GLU A 234 10.82 2.65 5.89
C GLU A 234 10.02 1.62 5.08
N LEU A 235 8.97 2.04 4.35
CA LEU A 235 8.24 1.15 3.44
C LEU A 235 9.11 0.64 2.29
N ILE A 236 10.05 1.46 1.82
CA ILE A 236 10.99 1.11 0.76
C ILE A 236 12.02 0.10 1.24
N GLU A 237 12.56 0.27 2.44
CA GLU A 237 13.43 -0.73 3.05
C GLU A 237 12.70 -2.08 3.20
N GLN A 238 11.40 -2.03 3.46
CA GLN A 238 10.56 -3.22 3.55
C GLN A 238 10.04 -3.72 2.19
N THR A 239 10.26 -3.00 1.08
CA THR A 239 9.74 -3.36 -0.24
C THR A 239 10.23 -4.72 -0.72
N GLY A 240 11.47 -5.09 -0.41
CA GLY A 240 11.97 -6.44 -0.71
C GLY A 240 11.11 -7.55 -0.05
N ARG A 241 10.66 -7.33 1.18
CA ARG A 241 9.75 -8.24 1.89
C ARG A 241 8.35 -8.20 1.31
N ILE A 242 7.84 -7.03 0.92
CA ILE A 242 6.55 -6.88 0.23
C ILE A 242 6.54 -7.71 -1.06
N ILE A 243 7.61 -7.64 -1.85
CA ILE A 243 7.74 -8.42 -3.09
C ILE A 243 7.71 -9.92 -2.79
N ILE A 244 8.45 -10.39 -1.78
CA ILE A 244 8.49 -11.82 -1.41
C ILE A 244 7.13 -12.30 -0.93
N ILE A 245 6.50 -11.58 0.01
CA ILE A 245 5.19 -11.95 0.57
C ILE A 245 4.10 -11.87 -0.52
N GLY A 246 4.10 -10.79 -1.31
CA GLY A 246 3.16 -10.61 -2.42
C GLY A 246 3.30 -11.71 -3.47
N THR A 247 4.53 -12.09 -3.82
CA THR A 247 4.80 -13.21 -4.72
C THR A 247 4.26 -14.52 -4.15
N ALA A 248 4.55 -14.82 -2.88
CA ALA A 248 4.07 -16.04 -2.23
C ALA A 248 2.53 -16.10 -2.17
N ALA A 249 1.88 -14.99 -1.82
CA ALA A 249 0.43 -14.88 -1.75
C ALA A 249 -0.23 -15.07 -3.14
N LEU A 250 0.28 -14.37 -4.17
CA LEU A 250 -0.21 -14.51 -5.54
C LEU A 250 -0.06 -15.94 -6.06
N LEU A 251 1.10 -16.56 -5.83
CA LEU A 251 1.34 -17.95 -6.21
C LEU A 251 0.40 -18.90 -5.47
N LEU A 252 0.19 -18.71 -4.16
CA LEU A 252 -0.71 -19.55 -3.37
C LEU A 252 -2.15 -19.47 -3.88
N VAL A 253 -2.67 -18.27 -4.12
CA VAL A 253 -4.02 -18.07 -4.68
C VAL A 253 -4.15 -18.74 -6.04
N TRP A 254 -3.15 -18.55 -6.91
CA TRP A 254 -3.13 -19.20 -8.22
C TRP A 254 -3.07 -20.73 -8.10
N PHE A 255 -2.24 -21.28 -7.21
CA PHE A 255 -2.14 -22.73 -6.99
C PHE A 255 -3.46 -23.33 -6.54
N VAL A 256 -4.16 -22.69 -5.60
CA VAL A 256 -5.47 -23.13 -5.13
C VAL A 256 -6.48 -23.13 -6.29
N LEU A 257 -6.53 -22.04 -7.05
CA LEU A 257 -7.42 -21.92 -8.20
C LEU A 257 -7.15 -22.98 -9.27
N GLN A 258 -5.88 -23.18 -9.63
CA GLN A 258 -5.50 -24.18 -10.62
C GLN A 258 -5.81 -25.60 -10.13
N THR A 259 -5.48 -25.91 -8.88
CA THR A 259 -5.79 -27.23 -8.30
C THR A 259 -7.27 -27.54 -8.37
N LEU A 260 -8.13 -26.56 -8.09
CA LEU A 260 -9.58 -26.68 -8.23
C LEU A 260 -9.98 -26.96 -9.68
N ILE A 261 -9.41 -26.24 -10.64
CA ILE A 261 -9.66 -26.44 -12.07
C ILE A 261 -9.23 -27.85 -12.52
N PHE A 262 -8.02 -28.29 -12.17
CA PHE A 262 -7.51 -29.62 -12.48
C PHE A 262 -8.38 -30.72 -11.86
N ALA A 263 -8.81 -30.54 -10.60
CA ALA A 263 -9.70 -31.48 -9.92
C ALA A 263 -11.06 -31.59 -10.62
N LEU A 264 -11.67 -30.46 -10.99
CA LEU A 264 -12.95 -30.45 -11.71
C LEU A 264 -12.85 -31.13 -13.08
N VAL A 265 -11.80 -30.84 -13.85
CA VAL A 265 -11.58 -31.45 -15.16
C VAL A 265 -11.36 -32.95 -15.04
N SER A 266 -10.56 -33.39 -14.06
CA SER A 266 -10.27 -34.81 -13.81
C SER A 266 -11.52 -35.56 -13.34
N TRP A 267 -12.33 -34.96 -12.46
CA TRP A 267 -13.59 -35.53 -12.00
C TRP A 267 -14.61 -35.65 -13.14
N ALA A 268 -14.74 -34.62 -13.99
CA ALA A 268 -15.63 -34.66 -15.15
C ALA A 268 -15.23 -35.75 -16.15
N ALA A 269 -13.92 -35.96 -16.37
CA ALA A 269 -13.41 -37.05 -17.19
C ALA A 269 -13.75 -38.43 -16.60
N LEU A 270 -13.50 -38.63 -15.30
CA LEU A 270 -13.81 -39.89 -14.60
C LEU A 270 -15.30 -40.22 -14.57
N ARG A 271 -16.16 -39.22 -14.37
CA ARG A 271 -17.61 -39.42 -14.35
C ARG A 271 -18.13 -39.91 -15.69
N ARG A 272 -17.61 -39.36 -16.80
CA ARG A 272 -18.01 -39.76 -18.15
C ARG A 272 -17.67 -41.23 -18.43
N ILE A 273 -16.49 -41.69 -17.98
CA ILE A 273 -16.13 -43.11 -18.03
C ILE A 273 -17.17 -43.95 -17.29
N LYS A 274 -17.54 -43.57 -16.05
CA LYS A 274 -18.51 -44.34 -15.28
C LYS A 274 -19.88 -44.43 -15.97
N GLU A 275 -20.30 -43.37 -16.65
CA GLU A 275 -21.58 -43.33 -17.39
C GLU A 275 -21.53 -44.16 -18.69
N ASP A 276 -20.38 -44.26 -19.36
CA ASP A 276 -20.21 -45.06 -20.59
C ASP A 276 -20.09 -46.58 -20.33
N PHE A 277 -19.83 -47.01 -19.08
CA PHE A 277 -19.70 -48.42 -18.68
C PHE A 277 -20.94 -49.01 -17.96
N CYS A 278 -22.01 -48.22 -17.78
CA CYS A 278 -23.30 -48.66 -17.24
C CYS A 278 -24.36 -48.79 -18.35
#